data_AF-A0A316KT50-F1
#
_entry.id   AF-A0A316KT50-F1
#
_cell.length_a   1.000
_cell.length_b   1.000
_cell.length_c   1.000
_cell.angle_alpha   90.00
_cell.angle_beta   90.00
_cell.angle_gamma   90.00
#
_symmetry.space_group_name_H-M   'P 1'
#
loop_
_entity.id
_entity.type
_entity.pdbx_description
1 polymer ?
#
loop_
_entity_poly.entity_id
_entity_poly.type
_entity_poly.pdbx_seq_one_letter_code
_entity_poly.pdbx_strand_id
1 'polypeptide(L)'
;MALDRWIALAFIALCCVYGYAAFFTMDDQLPPILRRNPVWPSTFPKILTILGMVVGLVVLFTSKRKAESDAAKDGAIDLNRLGDYHIGQALALLGLMVTYALTLRPLGFVGSTIAFLVIGAVILGERRFHILIPVTAVAAGSIWYLVQEVLGIFLRPWPGIFM
;
A
#
# COMPACT_ATOMS: atom_id res chain seq x y z
N MET A 1 -9.92 23.07 -9.47
CA MET A 1 -10.73 23.30 -8.25
C MET A 1 -11.73 22.19 -7.96
N ALA A 2 -12.55 21.72 -8.92
CA ALA A 2 -13.52 20.66 -8.64
C ALA A 2 -12.88 19.25 -8.53
N LEU A 3 -11.88 18.94 -9.36
CA LEU A 3 -11.31 17.59 -9.47
C LEU A 3 -10.69 17.08 -8.16
N ASP A 4 -9.86 17.87 -7.49
CA ASP A 4 -9.25 17.49 -6.20
C ASP A 4 -10.31 17.18 -5.14
N ARG A 5 -11.42 17.93 -5.17
CA ARG A 5 -12.56 17.72 -4.25
C ARG A 5 -13.35 16.46 -4.59
N TRP A 6 -13.54 16.16 -5.87
CA TRP A 6 -14.15 14.92 -6.33
C TRP A 6 -13.28 13.71 -5.99
N ILE A 7 -11.95 13.82 -6.14
CA ILE A 7 -11.00 12.78 -5.74
C ILE A 7 -11.04 12.58 -4.21
N ALA A 8 -11.05 13.66 -3.43
CA ALA A 8 -11.16 13.57 -1.97
C ALA A 8 -12.50 12.94 -1.53
N LEU A 9 -13.61 13.28 -2.17
CA LEU A 9 -14.92 12.67 -1.90
C LEU A 9 -14.94 11.18 -2.27
N ALA A 10 -14.38 10.81 -3.42
CA ALA A 10 -14.25 9.40 -3.82
C ALA A 10 -13.38 8.61 -2.84
N PHE A 11 -12.27 9.21 -2.37
CA PHE A 11 -11.39 8.59 -1.38
C PHE A 11 -12.07 8.42 -0.01
N ILE A 12 -12.81 9.43 0.47
CA ILE A 12 -13.61 9.33 1.70
C ILE A 12 -14.69 8.26 1.55
N ALA A 13 -15.40 8.22 0.42
CA ALA A 13 -16.41 7.21 0.14
C ALA A 13 -15.81 5.79 0.16
N LEU A 14 -14.64 5.60 -0.45
CA LEU A 14 -13.90 4.34 -0.41
C LEU A 14 -13.51 3.97 1.02
N CYS A 15 -13.01 4.93 1.82
CA CYS A 15 -12.73 4.70 3.24
C CYS A 15 -13.99 4.31 4.01
N CYS A 16 -15.15 4.91 3.74
CA CYS A 16 -16.41 4.55 4.38
C CYS A 16 -16.85 3.12 4.03
N VAL A 17 -16.78 2.72 2.75
CA VAL A 17 -17.13 1.36 2.31
C VAL A 17 -16.16 0.34 2.91
N TYR A 18 -14.85 0.61 2.85
CA TYR A 18 -13.83 -0.24 3.44
C TYR A 18 -13.98 -0.35 4.96
N GLY A 19 -14.29 0.77 5.62
CA GLY A 19 -14.58 0.84 7.05
C GLY A 19 -15.79 0.03 7.46
N TYR A 20 -16.89 0.15 6.73
CA TYR A 20 -18.08 -0.65 6.98
C TYR A 20 -17.77 -2.16 6.91
N ALA A 21 -17.01 -2.59 5.89
CA ALA A 21 -16.56 -3.97 5.81
C ALA A 21 -15.67 -4.36 7.01
N ALA A 22 -14.71 -3.51 7.40
CA ALA A 22 -13.78 -3.78 8.50
C ALA A 22 -14.45 -3.86 9.89
N PHE A 23 -15.46 -3.03 10.16
CA PHE A 23 -16.14 -2.97 11.46
C PHE A 23 -17.31 -3.95 11.57
N PHE A 24 -18.09 -4.16 10.51
CA PHE A 24 -19.32 -4.95 10.60
C PHE A 24 -19.18 -6.34 9.99
N THR A 25 -18.46 -6.50 8.88
CA THR A 25 -18.40 -7.80 8.19
C THR A 25 -17.27 -8.70 8.70
N MET A 26 -16.12 -8.13 9.06
CA MET A 26 -14.97 -8.92 9.49
C MET A 26 -15.06 -9.39 10.94
N ASP A 27 -15.67 -8.62 11.84
CA ASP A 27 -15.78 -8.98 13.26
C ASP A 27 -16.76 -10.14 13.52
N ASP A 28 -17.86 -10.19 12.77
CA ASP A 28 -18.87 -11.24 12.87
C ASP A 28 -18.37 -12.58 12.30
N GLN A 29 -17.49 -12.54 11.31
CA GLN A 29 -16.92 -13.75 10.69
C GLN A 29 -15.72 -14.34 11.45
N LEU A 30 -15.26 -13.71 12.53
CA LEU A 30 -14.10 -14.16 13.30
C LEU A 30 -14.43 -15.38 14.19
N PRO A 31 -13.74 -16.53 14.00
CA PRO A 31 -13.82 -17.68 14.90
C PRO A 31 -13.52 -17.31 16.37
N PRO A 32 -14.16 -17.98 17.35
CA PRO A 32 -14.01 -17.66 18.78
C PRO A 32 -12.56 -17.68 19.29
N ILE A 33 -11.69 -18.47 18.66
CA ILE A 33 -10.26 -18.61 18.99
C ILE A 33 -9.48 -17.34 18.62
N LEU A 34 -9.82 -16.68 17.50
CA LEU A 34 -9.15 -15.46 17.05
C LEU A 34 -9.59 -14.21 17.83
N ARG A 35 -10.76 -14.25 18.47
CA ARG A 35 -11.26 -13.17 19.35
C ARG A 35 -10.50 -13.06 20.68
N ARG A 36 -9.79 -14.11 21.10
CA ARG A 36 -8.97 -14.12 22.33
C ARG A 36 -7.58 -13.50 22.13
N ASN A 37 -7.18 -13.19 20.90
CA ASN A 37 -5.90 -12.54 20.63
C ASN A 37 -5.98 -11.02 20.90
N PRO A 38 -4.90 -10.40 21.40
CA PRO A 38 -4.87 -8.96 21.69
C PRO A 38 -4.94 -8.08 20.43
N VAL A 39 -4.58 -8.60 19.26
CA VAL A 39 -4.70 -7.92 17.96
C VAL A 39 -5.53 -8.79 17.02
N TRP A 40 -6.60 -8.21 16.46
CA TRP A 40 -7.50 -8.91 15.55
C TRP A 40 -7.08 -8.64 14.10
N PRO A 41 -7.40 -9.54 13.15
CA PRO A 41 -7.19 -9.29 11.73
C PRO A 41 -7.88 -8.01 11.24
N SER A 42 -8.98 -7.59 11.88
CA SER A 42 -9.71 -6.36 11.57
C SER A 42 -9.10 -5.10 12.19
N THR A 43 -8.17 -5.19 13.16
CA THR A 43 -7.57 -4.03 13.82
C THR A 43 -6.79 -3.14 12.84
N PHE A 44 -5.99 -3.74 11.95
CA PHE A 44 -5.26 -2.99 10.92
C PHE A 44 -6.20 -2.27 9.93
N PRO A 45 -7.19 -2.95 9.31
CA PRO A 45 -8.22 -2.30 8.48
C PRO A 45 -8.94 -1.15 9.19
N LYS A 46 -9.31 -1.32 10.46
CA LYS A 46 -10.00 -0.28 11.24
C LYS A 46 -9.13 0.97 11.44
N ILE A 47 -7.86 0.79 11.79
CA ILE A 47 -6.92 1.91 11.95
C ILE A 47 -6.71 2.65 10.61
N LEU A 48 -6.49 1.91 9.52
CA LEU A 48 -6.34 2.47 8.18
C LEU A 48 -7.58 3.28 7.75
N THR A 49 -8.77 2.78 8.08
CA THR A 49 -10.04 3.47 7.81
C THR A 49 -10.11 4.82 8.54
N ILE A 50 -9.81 4.83 9.85
CA ILE A 50 -9.87 6.05 10.67
C ILE A 50 -8.84 7.07 10.16
N LEU A 51 -7.60 6.63 9.94
CA LEU A 51 -6.54 7.50 9.43
C LEU A 51 -6.87 8.04 8.04
N GLY A 52 -7.37 7.17 7.15
CA GLY A 52 -7.79 7.54 5.80
C GLY A 52 -8.96 8.53 5.81
N MET A 53 -9.93 8.36 6.72
CA MET A 53 -11.02 9.31 6.89
C MET A 53 -10.51 10.68 7.37
N VAL A 54 -9.59 10.71 8.35
CA VAL A 54 -8.98 11.96 8.83
C VAL A 54 -8.22 12.65 7.70
N VAL A 55 -7.36 11.94 6.97
CA VAL A 55 -6.61 12.50 5.84
C VAL A 55 -7.55 13.00 4.75
N GLY A 56 -8.58 12.23 4.39
CA GLY A 56 -9.59 12.63 3.41
C GLY A 56 -10.31 13.91 3.81
N LEU A 57 -10.71 14.04 5.08
CA LEU A 57 -11.33 15.26 5.62
C LEU A 57 -10.35 16.44 5.58
N VAL A 58 -9.09 16.24 5.98
CA VAL A 58 -8.06 17.29 5.93
C VAL A 58 -7.87 17.79 4.50
N VAL A 59 -7.82 16.91 3.50
CA VAL A 59 -7.71 17.30 2.08
C VAL A 59 -8.96 18.06 1.63
N LEU A 60 -10.15 17.57 2.00
CA LEU A 60 -11.43 18.21 1.65
C LEU A 60 -11.54 19.63 2.21
N PHE A 61 -11.09 19.87 3.45
CA PHE A 61 -11.15 21.18 4.11
C PHE A 61 -9.97 22.10 3.76
N THR A 62 -8.75 21.57 3.60
CA THR A 62 -7.56 22.34 3.22
C THR A 62 -7.64 22.85 1.79
N SER A 63 -8.32 22.13 0.90
CA SER A 63 -8.58 22.56 -0.48
C SER A 63 -9.30 23.91 -0.57
N LYS A 64 -10.05 24.33 0.47
CA LYS A 64 -10.67 25.67 0.53
C LYS A 64 -9.66 26.82 0.74
N ARG A 65 -8.47 26.58 1.29
CA ARG A 65 -7.52 27.64 1.70
C ARG A 65 -6.54 28.03 0.60
N LYS A 66 -6.39 27.23 -0.45
CA LYS A 66 -5.46 27.46 -1.57
C LYS A 66 -6.06 28.33 -2.70
N ALA A 67 -6.87 29.33 -2.34
CA ALA A 67 -7.43 30.29 -3.31
C ALA A 67 -6.70 31.64 -3.33
N GLU A 68 -5.71 31.88 -2.44
CA GLU A 68 -5.12 33.22 -2.30
C GLU A 68 -3.60 33.23 -2.05
N SER A 69 -2.84 32.31 -2.67
CA SER A 69 -1.43 32.57 -2.92
C SER A 69 -0.91 31.79 -4.13
N ASP A 70 -0.48 32.59 -5.09
CA ASP A 70 0.00 32.23 -6.41
C ASP A 70 1.44 31.69 -6.33
N ALA A 71 1.59 30.39 -6.01
CA ALA A 71 2.85 29.68 -6.23
C ALA A 71 2.60 28.18 -6.45
N ALA A 72 3.11 27.67 -7.56
CA ALA A 72 3.09 26.29 -8.05
C ALA A 72 1.83 25.89 -8.85
N LYS A 73 1.82 26.33 -10.12
CA LYS A 73 1.10 25.72 -11.26
C LYS A 73 1.64 24.31 -11.59
N ASP A 74 1.79 23.45 -10.58
CA ASP A 74 2.38 22.10 -10.69
C ASP A 74 1.53 21.03 -10.00
N GLY A 75 0.30 21.38 -9.58
CA GLY A 75 -0.58 20.49 -8.81
C GLY A 75 -2.02 20.42 -9.30
N ALA A 76 -2.34 21.03 -10.45
CA ALA A 76 -3.63 20.81 -11.09
C ALA A 76 -3.48 19.62 -12.04
N ILE A 77 -4.05 18.47 -11.69
CA ILE A 77 -4.06 17.29 -12.56
C ILE A 77 -4.85 17.64 -13.83
N ASP A 78 -4.15 17.97 -14.90
CA ASP A 78 -4.74 18.24 -16.21
C ASP A 78 -5.07 16.92 -16.91
N LEU A 79 -6.37 16.61 -17.02
CA LEU A 79 -6.87 15.40 -17.69
C LEU A 79 -6.45 15.29 -19.16
N ASN A 80 -6.05 16.39 -19.79
CA ASN A 80 -5.62 16.44 -21.19
C ASN A 80 -4.12 16.19 -21.38
N ARG A 81 -3.35 16.11 -20.29
CA ARG A 81 -1.89 15.90 -20.26
C ARG A 81 -1.48 14.64 -19.51
N LEU A 82 -2.38 13.67 -19.40
CA LEU A 82 -2.05 12.36 -18.82
C LEU A 82 -0.84 11.72 -19.52
N GLY A 83 -0.69 11.89 -20.83
CA GLY A 83 0.43 11.35 -21.60
C GLY A 83 1.81 11.93 -21.24
N ASP A 84 1.88 13.16 -20.71
CA ASP A 84 3.14 13.79 -20.24
C ASP A 84 3.54 13.27 -18.84
N TYR A 85 2.64 12.56 -18.16
CA TYR A 85 2.93 11.94 -16.86
C TYR A 85 3.65 10.60 -17.06
N HIS A 86 4.44 10.17 -16.07
CA HIS A 86 5.11 8.85 -16.07
C HIS A 86 4.13 7.66 -15.93
N ILE A 87 3.03 7.66 -16.69
CA ILE A 87 1.98 6.63 -16.67
C ILE A 87 2.57 5.26 -16.98
N GLY A 88 3.54 5.17 -17.89
CA GLY A 88 4.23 3.91 -18.19
C GLY A 88 4.91 3.31 -16.95
N GLN A 89 5.59 4.13 -16.14
CA GLN A 89 6.21 3.66 -14.89
C GLN A 89 5.15 3.34 -13.83
N ALA A 90 4.09 4.16 -13.71
CA ALA A 90 3.01 3.91 -12.76
C ALA A 90 2.26 2.60 -13.08
N LEU A 91 1.96 2.35 -14.36
CA LEU A 91 1.30 1.13 -14.81
C LEU A 91 2.20 -0.10 -14.68
N ALA A 92 3.50 0.06 -14.95
CA ALA A 92 4.49 -0.99 -14.70
C ALA A 92 4.60 -1.33 -13.21
N LEU A 93 4.59 -0.34 -12.32
CA LEU A 93 4.58 -0.55 -10.86
C LEU A 93 3.27 -1.20 -10.39
N LEU A 94 2.12 -0.81 -10.95
CA LEU A 94 0.84 -1.48 -10.66
C LEU A 94 0.87 -2.95 -11.09
N GLY A 95 1.36 -3.23 -12.30
CA GLY A 95 1.56 -4.61 -12.76
C GLY A 95 2.49 -5.38 -11.84
N LEU A 96 3.59 -4.76 -11.42
CA LEU A 96 4.55 -5.34 -10.49
C LEU A 96 3.93 -5.67 -9.13
N MET A 97 3.04 -4.81 -8.61
CA MET A 97 2.30 -5.09 -7.36
C MET A 97 1.40 -6.32 -7.49
N VAL A 98 0.74 -6.51 -8.64
CA VAL A 98 -0.05 -7.71 -8.91
C VAL A 98 0.85 -8.94 -9.00
N THR A 99 1.98 -8.85 -9.71
CA THR A 99 2.96 -9.95 -9.79
C THR A 99 3.52 -10.31 -8.41
N TYR A 100 3.81 -9.32 -7.57
CA TYR A 100 4.21 -9.52 -6.18
C TYR A 100 3.13 -10.30 -5.41
N ALA A 101 1.87 -9.85 -5.46
CA ALA A 101 0.77 -10.54 -4.79
C ALA A 101 0.60 -12.00 -5.22
N LEU A 102 0.77 -12.29 -6.51
CA LEU A 102 0.69 -13.64 -7.06
C LEU A 102 1.90 -14.50 -6.67
N THR A 103 3.10 -13.90 -6.54
CA THR A 103 4.34 -14.62 -6.20
C THR A 103 4.54 -14.84 -4.71
N LEU A 104 3.81 -14.12 -3.83
CA LEU A 104 3.89 -14.30 -2.37
C LEU A 104 3.64 -15.75 -1.92
N ARG A 105 2.67 -16.44 -2.54
CA ARG A 105 2.37 -17.86 -2.23
C ARG A 105 3.44 -18.84 -2.75
N PRO A 106 3.83 -18.83 -4.03
CA PRO A 106 4.75 -19.81 -4.57
C PRO A 106 6.23 -19.55 -4.22
N LEU A 107 6.67 -18.28 -4.21
CA LEU A 107 8.09 -17.91 -4.02
C LEU A 107 8.48 -17.69 -2.55
N GLY A 108 7.50 -17.55 -1.65
CA GLY A 108 7.75 -17.13 -0.27
C GLY A 108 7.96 -15.62 -0.16
N PHE A 109 7.82 -15.10 1.06
CA PHE A 109 7.87 -13.66 1.32
C PHE A 109 9.22 -13.04 0.94
N VAL A 110 10.34 -13.61 1.41
CA VAL A 110 11.67 -13.03 1.22
C VAL A 110 12.02 -12.92 -0.27
N GLY A 111 11.81 -13.99 -1.04
CA GLY A 111 12.10 -14.00 -2.48
C GLY A 111 11.22 -13.03 -3.25
N SER A 112 9.92 -13.00 -2.96
CA SER A 112 8.96 -12.10 -3.61
C SER A 112 9.24 -10.63 -3.29
N THR A 113 9.58 -10.30 -2.04
CA THR A 113 9.85 -8.91 -1.61
C THR A 113 11.17 -8.39 -2.17
N ILE A 114 12.23 -9.21 -2.21
CA ILE A 114 13.50 -8.83 -2.85
C ILE A 114 13.28 -8.58 -4.34
N ALA A 115 12.60 -9.49 -5.04
CA ALA A 115 12.32 -9.33 -6.46
C ALA A 115 11.47 -8.08 -6.74
N PHE A 116 10.43 -7.84 -5.96
CA PHE A 116 9.58 -6.65 -6.06
C PHE A 116 10.37 -5.36 -5.85
N LEU A 117 11.18 -5.28 -4.78
CA LEU A 117 11.97 -4.08 -4.51
C LEU A 117 13.04 -3.85 -5.57
N VAL A 118 13.69 -4.91 -6.05
CA VAL A 118 14.73 -4.81 -7.07
C VAL A 118 14.14 -4.37 -8.41
N ILE A 119 13.12 -5.05 -8.90
CA ILE A 119 12.49 -4.73 -10.19
C ILE A 119 11.77 -3.37 -10.11
N GLY A 120 11.15 -3.05 -8.98
CA GLY A 120 10.50 -1.75 -8.77
C GLY A 120 11.49 -0.58 -8.82
N ALA A 121 12.65 -0.73 -8.17
CA ALA A 121 13.70 0.29 -8.24
C ALA A 121 14.32 0.43 -9.63
N VAL A 122 14.43 -0.67 -10.38
CA VAL A 122 14.87 -0.64 -11.78
C VAL A 122 13.87 0.09 -12.67
N ILE A 123 12.56 -0.14 -12.50
CA ILE A 123 11.49 0.59 -13.21
C ILE A 123 11.55 2.09 -12.89
N LEU A 124 11.91 2.44 -11.65
CA LEU A 124 12.15 3.81 -11.21
C LEU A 124 13.44 4.44 -11.76
N GLY A 125 14.31 3.64 -12.39
CA GLY A 125 15.55 4.12 -13.01
C GLY A 125 16.81 4.02 -12.13
N GLU A 126 16.74 3.43 -10.93
CA GLU A 126 17.92 3.21 -10.09
C GLU A 126 18.80 2.12 -10.72
N ARG A 127 20.04 2.47 -11.09
CA ARG A 127 20.99 1.55 -11.75
C ARG A 127 22.06 0.99 -10.82
N ARG A 128 22.06 1.33 -9.53
CA ARG A 128 23.06 0.87 -8.55
C ARG A 128 22.70 -0.47 -7.93
N PHE A 129 22.69 -1.52 -8.76
CA PHE A 129 22.37 -2.90 -8.34
C PHE A 129 23.21 -3.38 -7.16
N HIS A 130 24.48 -2.98 -7.06
CA HIS A 130 25.39 -3.37 -5.99
C HIS A 130 24.96 -2.89 -4.59
N ILE A 131 24.24 -1.77 -4.50
CA ILE A 131 23.71 -1.24 -3.23
C ILE A 131 22.27 -1.75 -3.04
N LEU A 132 21.52 -1.83 -4.12
CA LEU A 132 20.13 -2.25 -4.12
C LEU A 132 19.95 -3.66 -3.55
N ILE A 133 20.70 -4.64 -4.06
CA ILE A 133 20.57 -6.06 -3.66
C ILE A 133 20.80 -6.28 -2.15
N PRO A 134 21.89 -5.80 -1.52
CA PRO A 134 22.08 -5.98 -0.08
C PRO A 134 21.03 -5.23 0.74
N VAL A 135 20.62 -4.02 0.31
CA VAL A 135 19.58 -3.25 1.03
C VAL A 135 18.24 -3.96 0.99
N THR A 136 17.82 -4.47 -0.18
CA THR A 136 16.53 -5.17 -0.30
C THR A 136 16.55 -6.51 0.41
N ALA A 137 17.69 -7.22 0.44
CA ALA A 137 17.85 -8.43 1.22
C ALA A 137 17.74 -8.17 2.73
N VAL A 138 18.42 -7.13 3.24
CA VAL A 138 18.34 -6.73 4.65
C VAL A 138 16.92 -6.26 5.01
N ALA A 139 16.28 -5.47 4.15
CA ALA A 139 14.91 -5.00 4.35
C ALA A 139 13.91 -6.17 4.38
N ALA A 140 13.97 -7.09 3.41
CA ALA A 140 13.10 -8.26 3.37
C ALA A 140 13.35 -9.18 4.57
N GLY A 141 14.62 -9.43 4.93
CA GLY A 141 14.99 -10.27 6.07
C GLY A 141 14.56 -9.69 7.42
N SER A 142 14.72 -8.38 7.61
CA SER A 142 14.30 -7.68 8.83
C SER A 142 12.78 -7.69 9.01
N ILE A 143 12.01 -7.42 7.95
CA ILE A 143 10.54 -7.49 8.00
C ILE A 143 10.10 -8.93 8.27
N TRP A 144 10.72 -9.90 7.59
CA TRP A 144 10.41 -11.32 7.81
C TRP A 144 10.65 -11.73 9.27
N TYR A 145 11.80 -11.34 9.84
CA TYR A 145 12.12 -11.61 11.25
C TYR A 145 11.10 -10.98 12.18
N LEU A 146 10.69 -9.74 11.93
CA LEU A 146 9.72 -9.04 12.76
C LEU A 146 8.32 -9.69 12.68
N VAL A 147 7.88 -10.12 11.51
CA VAL A 147 6.56 -10.74 11.34
C VAL A 147 6.53 -12.18 11.87
N GLN A 148 7.56 -12.96 11.58
CA GLN A 148 7.58 -14.36 11.97
C GLN A 148 8.00 -14.55 13.43
N GLU A 149 9.10 -13.94 13.86
CA GLU A 149 9.68 -14.17 15.18
C GLU A 149 9.03 -13.29 16.26
N VAL A 150 8.80 -12.00 15.96
CA VAL A 150 8.25 -11.08 16.96
C VAL A 150 6.72 -11.14 16.99
N LEU A 151 6.08 -11.17 15.82
CA LEU A 151 4.62 -11.15 15.72
C LEU A 151 3.99 -12.55 15.77
N GLY A 152 4.78 -13.61 15.60
CA GLY A 152 4.31 -15.00 15.63
C GLY A 152 3.32 -15.34 14.50
N ILE A 153 3.22 -14.49 13.47
CA ILE A 153 2.32 -14.72 12.34
C ILE A 153 3.09 -15.55 11.32
N PHE A 154 2.57 -16.75 11.01
CA PHE A 154 3.22 -17.66 10.08
C PHE A 154 3.26 -17.05 8.67
N LEU A 155 4.44 -16.63 8.27
CA LEU A 155 4.74 -16.10 6.95
C LEU A 155 5.75 -17.06 6.29
N ARG A 156 5.36 -17.71 5.19
CA ARG A 156 6.24 -18.70 4.53
C ARG A 156 7.52 -18.00 4.04
N PRO A 157 8.70 -18.33 4.57
CA PRO A 157 9.94 -17.66 4.18
C PRO A 157 10.42 -18.12 2.81
N TRP A 158 10.24 -19.42 2.54
CA TRP A 158 10.85 -20.14 1.44
C TRP A 158 9.80 -20.55 0.39
N PRO A 159 10.22 -20.66 -0.89
CA PRO A 159 9.35 -21.11 -1.97
C PRO A 159 8.80 -22.51 -1.68
N GLY A 160 7.50 -22.70 -1.92
CA GLY A 160 6.82 -23.97 -1.72
C GLY A 160 7.26 -25.09 -2.69
N ILE A 161 8.29 -24.84 -3.51
CA ILE A 161 8.85 -25.81 -4.45
C ILE A 161 9.81 -26.78 -3.72
N PHE A 162 10.32 -26.43 -2.54
CA PHE A 162 11.22 -27.28 -1.74
C PHE A 162 10.51 -28.07 -0.61
N MET A 163 9.18 -28.19 -0.65
CA MET A 163 8.39 -28.95 0.34
C MET A 163 7.27 -29.76 -0.30
#